data_AF-A0A1A7BHL7-F1
#
_entry.id   AF-A0A1A7BHL7-F1
#
_cell.length_a   1.000
_cell.length_b   1.000
_cell.length_c   1.000
_cell.angle_alpha   90.00
_cell.angle_beta   90.00
_cell.angle_gamma   90.00
#
_symmetry.space_group_name_H-M   'P 1'
#
loop_
_entity.id
_entity.type
_entity.pdbx_description
1 polymer ?
#
loop_
_entity_poly.entity_id
_entity_poly.type
_entity_poly.pdbx_seq_one_letter_code
_entity_poly.pdbx_strand_id
1 'polypeptide(L)'
;MPSVELSKLQGIAAPRAVTSGERAQIGARSASTRAADTPASGVSVAVGTAVEAASPPVDAERVAQIRAALQDGSYPLVPTRIVDAMIAAQVSFAVPVKD
;
A
#
# COMPACT_ATOMS: atom_id res chain seq x y z
N MET A 1 -19.36 -35.14 20.49
CA MET A 1 -18.48 -33.95 20.40
C MET A 1 -17.10 -34.43 19.97
N PRO A 2 -16.49 -33.91 18.90
CA PRO A 2 -15.16 -34.35 18.48
C PRO A 2 -14.13 -33.93 19.55
N SER A 3 -13.39 -34.90 20.08
CA SER A 3 -12.38 -34.71 21.11
C SER A 3 -11.10 -34.16 20.47
N VAL A 4 -10.63 -33.01 20.93
CA VAL A 4 -9.40 -32.38 20.40
C VAL A 4 -8.20 -33.01 21.12
N GLU A 5 -7.31 -33.69 20.37
CA GLU A 5 -6.09 -34.26 20.91
C GLU A 5 -5.04 -33.18 21.16
N LEU A 6 -4.83 -32.85 22.43
CA LEU A 6 -3.88 -31.83 22.90
C LEU A 6 -2.43 -32.10 22.44
N SER A 7 -2.07 -33.37 22.18
CA SER A 7 -0.74 -33.77 21.72
C SER A 7 -0.41 -33.36 20.27
N LYS A 8 -1.41 -32.96 19.47
CA LYS A 8 -1.23 -32.48 18.08
C LYS A 8 -1.19 -30.96 17.98
N LEU A 9 -1.34 -30.24 19.09
CA LEU A 9 -1.18 -28.79 19.12
C LEU A 9 0.31 -28.48 19.10
N GLN A 10 0.82 -28.10 17.92
CA GLN A 10 2.16 -27.55 17.82
C GLN A 10 2.25 -26.29 18.68
N GLY A 11 3.21 -26.27 19.59
CA GLY A 11 3.41 -25.14 20.50
C GLY A 11 3.65 -23.84 19.72
N ILE A 12 2.99 -22.77 20.15
CA ILE A 12 3.17 -21.44 19.57
C ILE A 12 4.54 -20.96 20.02
N ALA A 13 5.54 -21.03 19.14
CA ALA A 13 6.87 -20.51 19.43
C ALA A 13 6.86 -18.98 19.40
N ALA A 14 7.72 -18.36 20.23
CA ALA A 14 7.89 -16.92 20.20
C ALA A 14 8.37 -16.44 18.81
N PRO A 15 7.90 -15.29 18.31
CA PRO A 15 8.38 -14.76 17.05
C PRO A 15 9.89 -14.50 17.14
N ARG A 16 10.65 -15.12 16.24
CA ARG A 16 12.09 -14.86 16.11
C ARG A 16 12.33 -13.48 15.47
N ALA A 17 13.35 -12.77 15.93
CA ALA A 17 13.74 -11.50 15.34
C ALA A 17 14.21 -11.70 13.89
N VAL A 18 13.57 -11.03 12.95
CA VAL A 18 14.05 -10.96 11.56
C VAL A 18 15.22 -9.99 11.51
N THR A 19 16.39 -10.48 11.11
CA THR A 19 17.55 -9.62 10.88
C THR A 19 17.37 -8.89 9.54
N SER A 20 17.96 -7.70 9.36
CA SER A 20 17.82 -6.91 8.13
C SER A 20 18.22 -7.67 6.85
N GLY A 21 18.97 -8.77 6.96
CA GLY A 21 19.33 -9.63 5.83
C GLY A 21 18.25 -10.64 5.42
N GLU A 22 17.23 -10.89 6.26
CA GLU A 22 16.17 -11.86 5.98
C GLU A 22 14.92 -11.23 5.35
N ARG A 23 14.89 -9.89 5.28
CA ARG A 23 13.94 -9.18 4.42
C ARG A 23 14.30 -9.55 2.98
N ALA A 24 13.41 -10.27 2.31
CA ALA A 24 13.52 -10.46 0.86
C ALA A 24 13.77 -9.09 0.24
N GLN A 25 14.94 -8.92 -0.36
CA GLN A 25 15.26 -7.72 -1.11
C GLN A 25 14.26 -7.67 -2.24
N ILE A 26 13.23 -6.84 -2.09
CA ILE A 26 12.48 -6.32 -3.22
C ILE A 26 13.45 -5.37 -3.88
N GLY A 27 14.44 -5.93 -4.57
CA GLY A 27 15.41 -5.18 -5.33
C GLY A 27 14.61 -4.33 -6.29
N ALA A 28 14.77 -3.00 -6.19
CA ALA A 28 14.46 -2.13 -7.29
C ALA A 28 15.11 -2.79 -8.51
N ARG A 29 14.29 -3.22 -9.48
CA ARG A 29 14.77 -3.86 -10.70
C ARG A 29 15.57 -2.82 -11.47
N SER A 30 16.84 -2.66 -11.12
CA SER A 30 17.82 -2.08 -12.02
C SER A 30 17.77 -2.94 -13.25
N ALA A 31 17.37 -2.34 -14.37
CA ALA A 31 17.28 -2.99 -15.67
C ALA A 31 18.68 -3.50 -16.06
N SER A 32 18.99 -4.71 -15.62
CA SER A 32 20.15 -5.45 -16.08
C SER A 32 19.76 -6.06 -17.41
N THR A 33 20.32 -5.53 -18.48
CA THR A 33 20.27 -6.11 -19.82
C THR A 33 20.93 -7.49 -19.76
N ARG A 34 20.14 -8.55 -19.59
CA ARG A 34 20.63 -9.93 -19.72
C ARG A 34 20.09 -10.54 -21.00
N ALA A 35 20.97 -10.59 -22.00
CA ALA A 35 20.82 -11.53 -23.11
C ALA A 35 21.14 -12.94 -22.59
N ALA A 36 20.20 -13.87 -22.77
CA ALA A 36 20.41 -15.28 -23.12
C ALA A 36 19.07 -16.05 -23.07
N ASP A 37 18.49 -16.21 -24.24
CA ASP A 37 17.89 -17.42 -24.81
C ASP A 37 17.36 -18.52 -23.87
N THR A 38 16.03 -18.65 -23.78
CA THR A 38 15.27 -19.91 -23.62
C THR A 38 13.78 -19.60 -23.90
N PRO A 39 13.06 -20.32 -24.80
CA PRO A 39 11.65 -20.07 -25.03
C PRO A 39 10.83 -20.80 -23.95
N ALA A 40 10.62 -20.16 -22.80
CA ALA A 40 9.49 -20.53 -21.96
C ALA A 40 8.23 -19.99 -22.65
N SER A 41 7.31 -20.87 -23.06
CA SER A 41 5.94 -20.50 -23.42
C SER A 41 5.26 -19.88 -22.21
N GLY A 42 5.51 -18.59 -22.00
CA GLY A 42 4.89 -17.77 -20.97
C GLY A 42 3.69 -17.03 -21.53
N VAL A 43 2.67 -16.86 -20.69
CA VAL A 43 1.55 -15.94 -20.95
C VAL A 43 2.13 -14.54 -21.21
N SER A 44 1.95 -14.04 -22.42
CA SER A 44 2.29 -12.66 -22.76
C SER A 44 1.28 -11.73 -22.11
N VAL A 45 1.67 -11.10 -21.01
CA VAL A 45 0.90 -10.01 -20.42
C VAL A 45 1.16 -8.79 -21.28
N ALA A 46 0.20 -8.42 -22.12
CA ALA A 46 0.23 -7.13 -22.81
C ALA A 46 0.10 -6.02 -21.75
N VAL A 47 1.23 -5.43 -21.39
CA VAL A 47 1.23 -4.19 -20.60
C VAL A 47 0.72 -3.12 -21.56
N GLY A 48 -0.59 -2.84 -21.47
CA GLY A 48 -1.22 -1.76 -22.22
C GLY A 48 -0.39 -0.49 -22.07
N THR A 49 -0.23 0.22 -23.19
CA THR A 49 0.41 1.53 -23.27
C THR A 49 0.09 2.32 -22.02
N ALA A 50 1.13 2.83 -21.35
CA ALA A 50 1.02 3.64 -20.14
C ALA A 50 -0.21 4.53 -20.27
N VAL A 51 -1.23 4.24 -19.45
CA VAL A 51 -2.44 5.04 -19.41
C VAL A 51 -1.96 6.43 -19.11
N GLU A 52 -2.00 7.31 -20.11
CA GLU A 52 -1.80 8.74 -19.95
C GLU A 52 -2.62 9.08 -18.71
N ALA A 53 -1.95 9.47 -17.62
CA ALA A 53 -2.61 9.68 -16.34
C ALA A 53 -3.47 10.93 -16.46
N ALA A 54 -4.61 10.80 -17.15
CA ALA A 54 -5.71 11.72 -17.07
C ALA A 54 -5.96 11.94 -15.58
N SER A 55 -6.15 13.20 -15.21
CA SER A 55 -6.41 13.59 -13.82
C SER A 55 -7.31 12.54 -13.17
N PRO A 56 -6.97 12.03 -11.97
CA PRO A 56 -7.83 11.08 -11.28
C PRO A 56 -9.26 11.62 -11.28
N PRO A 57 -10.28 10.78 -11.54
CA PRO A 57 -11.65 11.24 -11.67
C PRO A 57 -12.10 11.82 -10.32
N VAL A 58 -12.06 13.14 -10.22
CA VAL A 58 -12.52 13.90 -9.05
C VAL A 58 -13.93 14.40 -9.30
N ASP A 59 -14.79 14.15 -8.32
CA ASP A 59 -16.17 14.63 -8.31
C ASP A 59 -16.20 16.09 -7.83
N ALA A 60 -16.34 17.02 -8.78
CA ALA A 60 -16.32 18.45 -8.51
C ALA A 60 -17.52 18.91 -7.65
N GLU A 61 -18.69 18.31 -7.83
CA GLU A 61 -19.89 18.62 -7.05
C GLU A 61 -19.70 18.23 -5.59
N ARG A 62 -19.14 17.04 -5.36
CA ARG A 62 -18.84 16.57 -4.01
C ARG A 62 -17.83 17.46 -3.30
N VAL A 63 -16.80 17.92 -4.01
CA VAL A 63 -15.82 18.85 -3.44
C VAL A 63 -16.46 20.19 -3.07
N ALA A 64 -17.41 20.70 -3.86
CA ALA A 64 -18.14 21.92 -3.54
C ALA A 64 -19.01 21.75 -2.29
N GLN A 65 -19.72 20.63 -2.16
CA GLN A 65 -20.52 20.30 -0.96
C GLN A 65 -19.67 20.20 0.30
N ILE A 66 -18.52 19.52 0.22
CA ILE A 66 -17.58 19.40 1.35
C ILE A 66 -17.06 20.79 1.75
N ARG A 67 -16.72 21.66 0.79
CA ARG A 67 -16.30 23.04 1.09
C ARG A 67 -17.39 23.84 1.81
N ALA A 68 -18.64 23.72 1.37
CA ALA A 68 -19.77 24.37 2.05
C ALA A 68 -19.93 23.84 3.48
N ALA A 69 -19.86 22.51 3.67
CA ALA A 69 -19.99 21.84 4.96
C ALA A 69 -18.80 22.12 5.93
N LEU A 70 -17.64 22.48 5.39
CA LEU A 70 -16.51 22.96 6.21
C LEU A 70 -16.72 24.40 6.66
N GLN A 71 -17.31 25.24 5.80
CA GLN A 71 -17.59 26.64 6.09
C GLN A 71 -18.70 26.81 7.14
N ASP A 72 -19.72 25.97 7.08
CA ASP A 72 -20.82 25.96 8.06
C ASP A 72 -20.49 25.20 9.36
N GLY A 73 -19.35 24.50 9.40
CA GLY A 73 -18.88 23.70 10.54
C GLY A 73 -19.62 22.39 10.75
N SER A 74 -20.48 21.96 9.82
CA SER A 74 -21.24 20.71 9.91
C SER A 74 -20.42 19.47 9.52
N TYR A 75 -19.30 19.66 8.81
CA TYR A 75 -18.39 18.56 8.45
C TYR A 75 -17.50 18.16 9.64
N PRO A 76 -17.63 16.93 10.17
CA PRO A 76 -16.94 16.55 11.40
C PRO A 76 -15.45 16.28 11.16
N LEU A 77 -14.59 17.09 11.80
CA LEU A 77 -13.14 16.89 11.83
C LEU A 77 -12.77 16.00 13.02
N VAL A 78 -12.63 14.69 12.76
CA VAL A 78 -12.31 13.69 13.79
C VAL A 78 -10.85 13.27 13.64
N PRO A 79 -9.98 13.43 14.65
CA PRO A 79 -8.56 13.10 14.56
C PRO A 79 -8.30 11.67 14.06
N THR A 80 -9.08 10.69 14.52
CA THR A 80 -8.93 9.29 14.10
C THR A 80 -9.20 9.10 12.60
N ARG A 81 -10.23 9.75 12.05
CA ARG A 81 -10.56 9.69 10.62
C ARG A 81 -9.50 10.39 9.76
N ILE A 82 -8.93 11.48 10.26
CA ILE A 82 -7.87 12.21 9.58
C ILE A 82 -6.62 11.33 9.46
N VAL A 83 -6.21 10.71 10.57
CA VAL A 83 -5.05 9.80 10.58
C VAL A 83 -5.27 8.59 9.66
N ASP A 84 -6.46 7.98 9.68
CA ASP A 84 -6.80 6.87 8.80
C ASP A 84 -6.70 7.25 7.31
N ALA A 85 -7.24 8.42 6.94
CA ALA A 85 -7.14 8.95 5.59
C ALA A 85 -5.68 9.25 5.19
N MET A 86 -4.85 9.75 6.11
CA MET A 86 -3.42 9.99 5.85
C MET A 86 -2.64 8.70 5.61
N ILE A 87 -2.92 7.65 6.39
CA ILE A 87 -2.30 6.32 6.22
C ILE A 87 -2.74 5.71 4.88
N ALA A 88 -4.03 5.76 4.57
CA ALA A 88 -4.57 5.26 3.30
C ALA A 88 -3.97 5.98 2.09
N ALA A 89 -3.74 7.29 2.20
CA ALA A 89 -3.12 8.10 1.17
C ALA A 89 -1.57 8.04 1.17
N GLN A 90 -0.95 7.29 2.08
CA GLN A 90 0.52 7.14 2.21
C GLN A 90 1.26 8.49 2.29
N VAL A 91 0.67 9.48 2.95
CA VAL A 91 1.21 10.84 3.02
C VAL A 91 2.42 10.89 3.95
N SER A 92 3.59 11.27 3.42
CA SER A 92 4.82 11.49 4.18
C SER A 92 4.97 12.97 4.54
N PHE A 93 5.01 13.30 5.83
CA PHE A 93 5.36 14.63 6.31
C PHE A 93 6.87 14.72 6.54
N ALA A 94 7.61 15.05 5.49
CA ALA A 94 8.98 15.52 5.70
C ALA A 94 8.88 16.94 6.29
N VAL A 95 9.29 17.11 7.54
CA VAL A 95 9.48 18.44 8.13
C VAL A 95 10.74 19.02 7.49
N PRO A 96 10.67 20.15 6.77
CA PRO A 96 11.88 20.80 6.29
C PRO A 96 12.67 21.28 7.51
N VAL A 97 13.86 20.71 7.71
CA VAL A 97 14.84 21.25 8.65
C VAL A 97 15.26 22.61 8.10
N LYS A 98 14.94 23.67 8.83
CA LYS A 98 15.38 25.02 8.54
C LYS A 98 16.78 25.17 9.13
N ASP A 99 17.77 25.37 8.26
CA ASP A 99 19.14 25.75 8.65
C ASP A 99 19.16 27.08 9.42
#